data_AF-A0A2D2LY40-F1
#
_entry.id   AF-A0A2D2LY40-F1
#
_cell.length_a   1.000
_cell.length_b   1.000
_cell.length_c   1.000
_cell.angle_alpha   90.00
_cell.angle_beta   90.00
_cell.angle_gamma   90.00
#
_symmetry.space_group_name_H-M   'P 1'
#
loop_
_entity.id
_entity.type
_entity.pdbx_description
1 polymer ?
#
loop_
_entity_poly.entity_id
_entity_poly.type
_entity_poly.pdbx_seq_one_letter_code
_entity_poly.pdbx_strand_id
1 'polypeptide(L)'
;MTFVTSKHPQIVAFGKRIRTIRKQKGISQEKLALLAQIDRSYMGKIERGEFNLTLTKIYQISEALQVSVVTLFQEDEFPPPT
;
A
#
# COMPACT_ATOMS: atom_id res chain seq x y z
N MET A 1 -21.94 17.04 -12.91
CA MET A 1 -20.63 16.69 -13.50
C MET A 1 -19.74 16.23 -12.36
N THR A 2 -19.81 14.94 -12.02
CA THR A 2 -19.07 14.38 -10.89
C THR A 2 -17.62 14.28 -11.31
N PHE A 3 -16.74 15.11 -10.75
CA PHE A 3 -15.30 14.90 -10.89
C PHE A 3 -14.99 13.54 -10.28
N VAL A 4 -14.78 12.54 -11.12
CA VAL A 4 -14.14 11.29 -10.69
C VAL A 4 -12.72 11.71 -10.37
N THR A 5 -12.40 11.90 -9.09
CA THR A 5 -11.02 12.11 -8.65
C THR A 5 -10.25 10.85 -9.01
N SER A 6 -9.48 10.91 -10.10
CA SER A 6 -8.63 9.81 -10.51
C SER A 6 -7.63 9.52 -9.39
N LYS A 7 -7.48 8.24 -9.03
CA LYS A 7 -6.51 7.83 -8.00
C LYS A 7 -5.10 8.19 -8.47
N HIS A 8 -4.29 8.77 -7.60
CA HIS A 8 -2.90 9.11 -7.89
C HIS A 8 -2.12 7.82 -8.27
N PRO A 9 -1.44 7.77 -9.44
CA PRO A 9 -0.83 6.53 -9.94
C PRO A 9 0.13 5.86 -8.94
N GLN A 10 0.94 6.66 -8.25
CA GLN A 10 1.90 6.23 -7.24
C GLN A 10 1.19 5.58 -6.03
N ILE A 11 0.04 6.09 -5.60
CA ILE A 11 -0.74 5.49 -4.51
C ILE A 11 -1.30 4.13 -4.95
N VAL A 12 -1.75 4.01 -6.20
CA VAL A 12 -2.22 2.74 -6.77
C VAL A 12 -1.09 1.73 -6.90
N ALA A 13 0.08 2.14 -7.39
CA ALA A 13 1.27 1.28 -7.50
C ALA A 13 1.74 0.79 -6.12
N PHE A 14 1.83 1.70 -5.15
CA PHE A 14 2.20 1.38 -3.77
C PHE A 14 1.24 0.37 -3.12
N GLY A 15 -0.07 0.59 -3.24
CA GLY A 15 -1.08 -0.35 -2.74
C GLY A 15 -0.98 -1.74 -3.38
N LYS A 16 -0.75 -1.81 -4.70
CA LYS A 16 -0.51 -3.06 -5.42
C LYS A 16 0.75 -3.77 -4.92
N ARG A 17 1.83 -3.04 -4.66
CA ARG A 17 3.08 -3.60 -4.14
C ARG A 17 2.89 -4.27 -2.79
N ILE A 18 2.18 -3.61 -1.86
CA ILE A 18 1.79 -4.21 -0.56
C ILE A 18 1.02 -5.52 -0.78
N ARG A 19 0.00 -5.50 -1.65
CA ARG A 19 -0.82 -6.68 -1.96
C ARG A 19 0.00 -7.84 -2.52
N THR A 20 0.95 -7.55 -3.41
CA THR A 20 1.83 -8.56 -4.00
C THR A 20 2.68 -9.24 -2.93
N ILE A 21 3.36 -8.46 -2.08
CA ILE A 21 4.20 -9.00 -0.99
C ILE A 21 3.34 -9.80 0.00
N ARG A 22 2.17 -9.29 0.38
CA ARG A 22 1.25 -10.01 1.27
C ARG A 22 0.86 -11.37 0.69
N LYS A 23 0.52 -11.43 -0.59
CA LYS A 23 0.16 -12.68 -1.27
C LYS A 23 1.34 -13.66 -1.35
N GLN A 24 2.56 -13.17 -1.61
CA GLN A 24 3.77 -13.99 -1.58
C GLN A 24 4.01 -14.62 -0.19
N LYS A 25 3.64 -13.92 0.88
CA LYS A 25 3.68 -14.44 2.25
C LYS A 25 2.49 -15.34 2.63
N GLY A 26 1.53 -15.55 1.73
CA GLY A 26 0.40 -16.44 1.95
C GLY A 26 -0.59 -15.99 3.03
N ILE A 27 -0.57 -14.71 3.46
CA ILE A 27 -1.44 -14.22 4.53
C ILE A 27 -2.66 -13.45 3.99
N SER A 28 -3.78 -13.52 4.71
CA SER A 28 -5.01 -12.78 4.37
C SER A 28 -4.89 -11.29 4.69
N GLN A 29 -5.79 -10.47 4.13
CA GLN A 29 -5.90 -9.05 4.51
C GLN A 29 -6.21 -8.89 6.00
N GLU A 30 -7.05 -9.75 6.56
CA GLU A 30 -7.36 -9.81 7.99
C GLU A 30 -6.09 -10.02 8.82
N LYS A 31 -5.27 -11.00 8.44
CA LYS A 31 -4.02 -11.31 9.14
C LYS A 31 -3.04 -10.14 9.07
N LEU A 32 -2.87 -9.52 7.90
CA LEU A 32 -1.99 -8.36 7.77
C LEU A 32 -2.51 -7.15 8.56
N ALA A 33 -3.81 -6.88 8.51
CA ALA A 33 -4.44 -5.79 9.24
C ALA A 33 -4.22 -5.94 10.75
N LEU A 34 -4.42 -7.14 11.29
CA LEU A 34 -4.14 -7.48 12.68
C LEU A 34 -2.68 -7.22 13.05
N LEU A 35 -1.73 -7.73 12.24
CA LEU A 35 -0.30 -7.55 12.49
C LEU A 35 0.14 -6.08 12.42
N ALA A 36 -0.43 -5.31 11.49
CA ALA A 36 -0.15 -3.88 11.31
C ALA A 36 -0.95 -2.98 12.27
N GLN A 37 -1.80 -3.56 13.13
CA GLN A 37 -2.69 -2.84 14.05
C GLN A 37 -3.54 -1.78 13.31
N ILE A 38 -4.15 -2.19 12.20
CA ILE A 38 -5.09 -1.36 11.45
C ILE A 38 -6.40 -2.11 11.19
N ASP A 39 -7.46 -1.37 10.91
CA ASP A 39 -8.73 -1.95 10.50
C ASP A 39 -8.60 -2.72 9.17
N ARG A 40 -9.26 -3.87 9.07
CA ARG A 40 -9.24 -4.71 7.87
C ARG A 40 -9.85 -4.01 6.65
N SER A 41 -10.94 -3.25 6.82
CA SER A 41 -11.50 -2.45 5.72
C SER A 41 -10.49 -1.42 5.24
N TYR A 42 -9.80 -0.74 6.16
CA TYR A 42 -8.73 0.18 5.83
C TYR A 42 -7.57 -0.49 5.08
N MET A 43 -7.09 -1.67 5.52
CA MET A 43 -6.11 -2.47 4.78
C MET A 43 -6.57 -2.78 3.35
N GLY A 44 -7.85 -3.14 3.17
CA GLY A 44 -8.42 -3.36 1.84
C GLY A 44 -8.41 -2.12 0.96
N LYS A 45 -8.70 -0.94 1.52
CA LYS A 45 -8.66 0.35 0.80
C LYS A 45 -7.23 0.76 0.45
N ILE A 46 -6.27 0.51 1.33
CA ILE A 46 -4.83 0.70 1.08
C ILE A 46 -4.36 -0.11 -0.13
N GLU A 47 -4.66 -1.41 -0.17
CA GLU A 47 -4.23 -2.27 -1.29
C GLU A 47 -4.85 -1.87 -2.65
N ARG A 48 -5.97 -1.14 -2.64
CA ARG A 48 -6.62 -0.59 -3.83
C ARG A 48 -6.18 0.83 -4.16
N GLY A 49 -5.21 1.38 -3.43
CA GLY A 49 -4.70 2.73 -3.63
C GLY A 49 -5.73 3.83 -3.36
N GLU A 50 -6.61 3.65 -2.38
CA GLU A 50 -7.66 4.61 -2.04
C GLU A 50 -7.23 5.63 -0.98
N PHE A 51 -6.07 5.45 -0.36
CA PHE A 51 -5.57 6.33 0.69
C PHE A 51 -4.12 6.72 0.46
N ASN A 52 -3.86 8.01 0.65
CA ASN A 52 -2.51 8.50 0.90
C ASN A 52 -2.12 8.14 2.34
N LEU A 53 -1.10 7.31 2.51
CA LEU A 53 -0.65 6.83 3.80
C LEU A 53 0.28 7.82 4.47
N THR A 54 0.21 7.92 5.79
CA THR A 54 1.26 8.58 6.57
C THR A 54 2.52 7.70 6.55
N LEU A 55 3.68 8.33 6.71
CA LEU A 55 4.96 7.62 6.81
C LEU A 55 4.96 6.56 7.92
N THR A 56 4.33 6.87 9.07
CA THR A 56 4.21 5.92 10.18
C THR A 56 3.43 4.66 9.80
N LYS A 57 2.35 4.77 9.02
CA LYS A 57 1.59 3.61 8.54
C LYS A 57 2.39 2.78 7.54
N ILE A 58 3.22 3.41 6.73
CA ILE A 58 4.12 2.72 5.80
C ILE A 58 5.12 1.85 6.58
N TYR A 59 5.76 2.38 7.62
CA TYR A 59 6.66 1.61 8.48
C TYR A 59 5.92 0.47 9.20
N GLN A 60 4.75 0.72 9.80
CA GLN A 60 3.93 -0.31 10.44
C GLN A 60 3.59 -1.47 9.49
N ILE A 61 3.23 -1.17 8.24
CA ILE A 61 2.94 -2.20 7.23
C ILE A 61 4.22 -2.97 6.86
N SER A 62 5.37 -2.29 6.73
CA SER A 62 6.65 -2.94 6.42
C SER A 62 7.08 -3.92 7.52
N GLU A 63 6.91 -3.53 8.79
CA GLU A 63 7.18 -4.36 9.97
C GLU A 63 6.24 -5.56 10.02
N ALA A 64 4.94 -5.34 9.81
CA ALA A 64 3.94 -6.41 9.78
C ALA A 64 4.17 -7.41 8.63
N LEU A 65 4.69 -6.93 7.50
CA LEU A 65 5.13 -7.77 6.39
C LEU A 65 6.53 -8.35 6.60
N GLN A 66 7.29 -7.96 7.64
CA GLN A 66 8.68 -8.38 7.85
C GLN A 66 9.55 -8.18 6.60
N VAL A 67 9.53 -6.96 6.06
CA VAL A 67 10.38 -6.53 4.93
C VAL A 67 10.94 -5.14 5.24
N SER A 68 12.04 -4.77 4.57
CA SER A 68 12.51 -3.38 4.60
C SER A 68 11.44 -2.45 4.02
N VAL A 69 11.32 -1.24 4.57
CA VAL A 69 10.40 -0.22 4.06
C VAL A 69 10.65 0.08 2.57
N VAL A 70 11.92 0.03 2.13
CA VAL A 70 12.31 0.23 0.73
C VAL A 70 11.69 -0.82 -0.19
N THR A 71 11.49 -2.05 0.29
CA THR A 71 10.84 -3.12 -0.48
C THR A 71 9.39 -2.80 -0.83
N LEU A 72 8.73 -1.89 -0.10
CA LEU A 72 7.36 -1.44 -0.40
C LEU A 72 7.28 -0.46 -1.58
N PHE A 73 8.42 0.11 -1.98
CA PHE A 73 8.51 1.00 -3.13
C PHE A 73 9.02 0.22 -4.35
N GLN A 74 8.55 0.62 -5.53
CA GLN A 74 9.16 0.20 -6.78
C GLN A 74 10.04 1.35 -7.26
N GLU A 75 11.09 1.04 -8.00
CA GLU A 75 11.75 2.06 -8.80
C GLU A 75 10.72 2.58 -9.80
N ASP A 76 10.30 3.82 -9.63
CA ASP A 76 9.56 4.52 -10.67
C ASP A 76 10.59 4.94 -11.73
N GLU A 77 10.34 4.62 -13.01
CA GLU A 77 10.85 5.47 -14.09
C GLU A 77 10.22 6.84 -13.84
N PHE A 78 10.98 7.76 -13.24
CA PHE A 78 10.58 9.13 -13.03
C PHE A 78 10.17 9.68 -14.41
N PRO A 79 8.89 9.92 -14.73
CA PRO A 79 8.61 10.63 -15.96
C PRO A 79 9.21 12.02 -15.77
N PRO A 80 10.02 12.52 -16.73
CA PRO A 80 10.57 13.86 -16.62
C PRO A 80 9.43 14.86 -16.38
N PRO A 81 9.61 15.88 -15.52
CA PRO A 81 8.59 16.89 -15.32
C PRO A 81 8.23 17.51 -16.67
N THR A 82 6.95 17.42 -17.05
CA THR A 82 6.37 18.26 -18.12
C THR A 82 6.38 19.72 -17.71
#